data_AF-A0A7C1PFM0-F1
#
_entry.id   AF-A0A7C1PFM0-F1
#
_cell.length_a   1.000
_cell.length_b   1.000
_cell.length_c   1.000
_cell.angle_alpha   90.00
_cell.angle_beta   90.00
_cell.angle_gamma   90.00
#
_symmetry.space_group_name_H-M   'P 1'
#
loop_
_entity.id
_entity.type
_entity.pdbx_description
1 polymer ?
#
loop_
_entity_poly.entity_id
_entity_poly.type
_entity_poly.pdbx_seq_one_letter_code
_entity_poly.pdbx_strand_id
1 'polypeptide(L)'
;MNPHDPEARITKRKDGRTHLAYKAEQAVALNTGAVVALTVQPADRGDTESWRATLAEAASVVTGMAGQAAQPEAAGPVKKVSEVGVEWVVADKGYHSKQVLEELAEVGVRTLIAEPERKRQRWAAQRAAQAAVYANRRRLESRTAKALMRRRGERIERGFAHLYETGGMRRVHLRGKKNIAKRLLIHAAAFNLSLILRRLHGVGTARQAAELLTALCLCFLRLMHAANRGAVVVGPRWRTVRTVNLRCHHPSPHRQDVALSTGCYANQHRPWQLFETVFHRFYERCRAEAACHGRRKFRFRHKLLSLDATMIPLCLSVFDWALYRRSKGAVKLHLVLDHDGWLLQFAVVTAGKTAEIEVARRQRFEPGTMLVFDRGYTDVAWWLELSRQKVFFVTRLKDNIEYGVVQQRAVRPEAGIVRDEVVLLVRIQEEGPVALMRRIEVWVEDKQEMIVLLTNHLKLAAATVAAVYRERWQIEQFFRALKQSLRIKTFVGTSANAVLVQIWTALIAMLLVRWLQMRSTYGWSLSNLVTLLRQQLFVYRDLMRWLNHPFESPPELYAAEQLALEWA
;
A
#
# COMPACT_ATOMS: atom_id res chain seq x y z
N MET A 1 -14.01 16.15 -8.68
CA MET A 1 -15.08 17.16 -8.61
C MET A 1 -15.74 17.20 -9.96
N ASN A 2 -17.06 17.36 -9.98
CA ASN A 2 -17.77 17.55 -11.23
C ASN A 2 -17.42 18.95 -11.80
N PRO A 3 -16.94 19.08 -13.05
CA PRO A 3 -16.62 20.38 -13.64
C PRO A 3 -17.82 21.33 -13.77
N HIS A 4 -19.04 20.80 -13.73
CA HIS A 4 -20.30 21.53 -13.90
C HIS A 4 -20.97 21.87 -12.56
N ASP A 5 -20.26 21.78 -11.45
CA ASP A 5 -20.79 22.16 -10.14
C ASP A 5 -20.61 23.67 -9.91
N PRO A 6 -21.70 24.47 -9.89
CA PRO A 6 -21.63 25.93 -9.80
C PRO A 6 -21.12 26.43 -8.45
N GLU A 7 -21.12 25.59 -7.41
CA GLU A 7 -20.65 25.95 -6.07
C GLU A 7 -19.16 25.64 -5.83
N ALA A 8 -18.55 24.83 -6.72
CA ALA A 8 -17.14 24.49 -6.60
C ALA A 8 -16.26 25.67 -7.08
N ARG A 9 -15.08 25.84 -6.46
CA ARG A 9 -14.17 26.96 -6.78
C ARG A 9 -12.77 26.46 -7.06
N ILE A 10 -12.05 27.21 -7.89
CA ILE A 10 -10.67 26.89 -8.27
C ILE A 10 -9.76 27.28 -7.11
N THR A 11 -8.90 26.35 -6.68
CA THR A 11 -7.91 26.60 -5.65
C THR A 11 -6.54 26.10 -6.10
N LYS A 12 -5.48 26.76 -5.64
CA LYS A 12 -4.09 26.36 -5.92
C LYS A 12 -3.62 25.41 -4.82
N ARG A 13 -3.25 24.20 -5.19
CA ARG A 13 -2.69 23.21 -4.27
C ARG A 13 -1.23 23.57 -3.91
N LYS A 14 -0.74 22.95 -2.83
CA LYS A 14 0.66 23.09 -2.37
C LYS A 14 1.71 22.67 -3.41
N ASP A 15 1.33 21.87 -4.40
CA ASP A 15 2.17 21.45 -5.54
C ASP A 15 2.15 22.44 -6.72
N GLY A 16 1.49 23.60 -6.56
CA GLY A 16 1.40 24.65 -7.56
C GLY A 16 0.28 24.48 -8.59
N ARG A 17 -0.40 23.31 -8.62
CA ARG A 17 -1.47 23.03 -9.59
C ARG A 17 -2.81 23.60 -9.14
N THR A 18 -3.63 24.02 -10.09
CA THR A 18 -4.99 24.48 -9.85
C THR A 18 -5.98 23.33 -9.99
N HIS A 19 -6.93 23.24 -9.06
CA HIS A 19 -8.00 22.26 -9.09
C HIS A 19 -9.32 22.88 -8.67
N LEU A 20 -10.41 22.43 -9.28
CA LEU A 20 -11.75 22.68 -8.78
C LEU A 20 -11.96 21.86 -7.48
N ALA A 21 -12.33 22.53 -6.39
CA ALA A 21 -12.42 21.91 -5.07
C ALA A 21 -13.48 22.56 -4.16
N TYR A 22 -13.72 21.89 -3.04
CA TYR A 22 -14.31 22.43 -1.83
C TYR A 22 -13.26 22.34 -0.71
N LYS A 23 -13.36 23.24 0.25
CA LYS A 23 -12.56 23.23 1.47
C LYS A 23 -13.42 22.72 2.61
N ALA A 24 -12.95 21.70 3.30
CA ALA A 24 -13.64 21.16 4.46
C ALA A 24 -12.81 21.45 5.70
N GLU A 25 -13.46 21.97 6.73
CA GLU A 25 -12.85 22.36 8.00
C GLU A 25 -13.43 21.55 9.13
N GLN A 26 -12.58 21.18 10.09
CA GLN A 26 -12.95 20.31 11.19
C GLN A 26 -12.52 20.95 12.51
N ALA A 27 -13.45 21.04 13.45
CA ALA A 27 -13.13 21.31 14.83
C ALA A 27 -13.00 19.97 15.58
N VAL A 28 -11.91 19.81 16.32
CA VAL A 28 -11.60 18.58 17.06
C VAL A 28 -11.39 18.92 18.53
N ALA A 29 -12.12 18.25 19.42
CA ALA A 29 -11.92 18.36 20.85
C ALA A 29 -10.56 17.74 21.24
N LEU A 30 -9.57 18.56 21.62
CA LEU A 30 -8.19 18.09 21.84
C LEU A 30 -8.03 17.07 22.97
N ASN A 31 -8.95 17.07 23.94
CA ASN A 31 -8.92 16.14 25.07
C ASN A 31 -9.29 14.71 24.65
N THR A 32 -10.27 14.56 23.77
CA THR A 32 -10.81 13.26 23.35
C THR A 32 -10.33 12.84 21.96
N GLY A 33 -10.03 13.81 21.10
CA GLY A 33 -9.80 13.63 19.67
C GLY A 33 -11.09 13.52 18.85
N ALA A 34 -12.26 13.75 19.44
CA ALA A 34 -13.54 13.68 18.74
C ALA A 34 -13.71 14.89 17.82
N VAL A 35 -14.25 14.64 16.61
CA VAL A 35 -14.65 15.71 15.69
C VAL A 35 -15.98 16.28 16.20
N VAL A 36 -15.99 17.57 16.55
CA VAL A 36 -17.18 18.25 17.13
C VAL A 36 -17.93 19.11 16.13
N ALA A 37 -17.27 19.57 15.07
CA ALA A 37 -17.93 20.27 13.96
C ALA A 37 -17.21 20.00 12.65
N LEU A 38 -17.97 20.02 11.55
CA LEU A 38 -17.43 19.86 10.21
C LEU A 38 -18.19 20.74 9.22
N THR A 39 -17.52 21.77 8.71
CA THR A 39 -18.09 22.69 7.72
C THR A 39 -17.48 22.47 6.34
N VAL A 40 -18.24 22.79 5.29
CA VAL A 40 -17.80 22.74 3.90
C VAL A 40 -18.00 24.10 3.25
N GLN A 41 -16.92 24.61 2.66
CA GLN A 41 -16.81 25.96 2.16
C GLN A 41 -16.28 25.96 0.71
N PRO A 42 -16.53 27.02 -0.05
CA PRO A 42 -15.83 27.27 -1.32
C PRO A 42 -14.30 27.20 -1.14
N ALA A 43 -13.58 26.66 -2.12
CA ALA A 43 -12.15 26.42 -2.00
C ALA A 43 -11.25 27.66 -2.22
N ASP A 44 -11.84 28.77 -2.67
CA ASP A 44 -11.22 30.08 -2.79
C ASP A 44 -11.24 30.87 -1.46
N ARG A 45 -12.05 30.46 -0.47
CA ARG A 45 -12.07 31.10 0.85
C ARG A 45 -10.86 30.73 1.70
N GLY A 46 -10.17 31.77 2.20
CA GLY A 46 -9.03 31.63 3.11
C GLY A 46 -9.44 31.16 4.51
N ASP A 47 -8.49 30.59 5.25
CA ASP A 47 -8.68 30.12 6.64
C ASP A 47 -9.19 31.24 7.58
N THR A 48 -8.81 32.48 7.31
CA THR A 48 -9.20 33.66 8.10
C THR A 48 -10.64 34.10 7.90
N GLU A 49 -11.32 33.63 6.85
CA GLU A 49 -12.72 33.96 6.55
C GLU A 49 -13.69 32.84 6.96
N SER A 50 -13.17 31.61 6.98
CA SER A 50 -13.96 30.39 7.08
C SER A 50 -14.18 29.91 8.52
N TRP A 51 -13.31 30.29 9.44
CA TRP A 51 -13.32 29.80 10.83
C TRP A 51 -14.62 30.09 11.60
N ARG A 52 -15.33 31.19 11.29
CA ARG A 52 -16.53 31.61 12.03
C ARG A 52 -17.61 30.55 12.04
N ALA A 53 -17.91 29.99 10.86
CA ALA A 53 -18.92 28.96 10.71
C ALA A 53 -18.54 27.71 11.52
N THR A 54 -17.27 27.31 11.44
CA THR A 54 -16.75 26.13 12.13
C THR A 54 -16.75 26.33 13.65
N LEU A 55 -16.39 27.51 14.15
CA LEU A 55 -16.43 27.80 15.58
C LEU A 55 -17.87 27.88 16.10
N ALA A 56 -18.78 28.52 15.37
CA ALA A 56 -20.18 28.62 15.75
C ALA A 56 -20.84 27.23 15.86
N GLU A 57 -20.60 26.35 14.88
CA GLU A 57 -21.08 24.97 14.92
C GLU A 57 -20.47 24.19 16.08
N ALA A 58 -19.15 24.32 16.32
CA ALA A 58 -18.48 23.67 17.44
C ALA A 58 -19.00 24.17 18.79
N ALA A 59 -19.22 25.47 18.93
CA ALA A 59 -19.78 26.07 20.14
C ALA A 59 -21.20 25.58 20.40
N SER A 60 -22.05 25.55 19.37
CA SER A 60 -23.42 25.02 19.48
C SER A 60 -23.43 23.56 19.96
N VAL A 61 -22.55 22.71 19.40
CA VAL A 61 -22.42 21.31 19.83
C VAL A 61 -21.94 21.20 21.27
N VAL A 62 -20.89 21.94 21.66
CA VAL A 62 -20.35 21.90 23.03
C VAL A 62 -21.37 22.39 24.05
N THR A 63 -22.07 23.49 23.77
CA THR A 63 -23.11 24.03 24.65
C THR A 63 -24.30 23.09 24.75
N GLY A 64 -24.72 22.45 23.65
CA GLY A 64 -25.76 21.42 23.67
C GLY A 64 -25.39 20.22 24.54
N MET A 65 -24.13 19.77 24.46
CA MET A 65 -23.62 18.68 25.32
C MET A 65 -23.54 19.08 26.80
N ALA A 66 -23.23 20.35 27.11
CA ALA A 66 -23.24 20.86 28.48
C ALA A 66 -24.66 20.83 29.08
N GLY A 67 -25.68 21.19 28.29
CA GLY A 67 -27.09 21.12 28.71
C GLY A 67 -27.58 19.69 28.95
N GLN A 68 -27.14 18.72 28.14
CA GLN A 68 -27.50 17.30 28.30
C GLN A 68 -26.79 16.62 29.48
N ALA A 69 -25.56 17.03 29.81
CA ALA A 69 -24.82 16.53 30.96
C ALA A 69 -25.42 16.94 32.32
N ALA A 70 -26.37 17.88 32.34
CA ALA A 70 -27.12 18.28 33.52
C ALA A 70 -28.36 17.40 33.81
N GLN A 71 -28.70 16.44 32.93
CA GLN A 71 -29.83 15.52 33.11
C GLN A 71 -29.42 14.26 33.90
N PRO A 72 -30.27 13.74 34.81
CA PRO A 72 -29.93 12.65 35.73
C PRO A 72 -29.71 11.28 35.06
N GLU A 73 -30.06 11.10 33.79
CA GLU A 73 -29.96 9.82 33.07
C GLU A 73 -28.64 9.62 32.28
N ALA A 74 -27.68 10.55 32.38
CA ALA A 74 -26.43 10.45 31.63
C ALA A 74 -25.52 9.31 32.14
N ALA A 75 -25.24 8.32 31.28
CA ALA A 75 -24.43 7.16 31.61
C ALA A 75 -22.94 7.51 31.86
N GLY A 76 -22.54 7.49 33.14
CA GLY A 76 -21.14 7.51 33.61
C GLY A 76 -20.66 8.85 34.20
N PRO A 77 -19.49 8.88 34.87
CA PRO A 77 -18.94 10.10 35.44
C PRO A 77 -18.49 11.05 34.31
N VAL A 78 -19.38 11.97 33.91
CA VAL A 78 -19.09 13.00 32.92
C VAL A 78 -18.08 13.97 33.52
N LYS A 79 -16.82 13.93 33.07
CA LYS A 79 -15.87 15.04 33.30
C LYS A 79 -16.53 16.30 32.76
N LYS A 80 -16.90 17.23 33.64
CA LYS A 80 -17.65 18.47 33.37
C LYS A 80 -17.25 19.09 32.04
N VAL A 81 -18.17 19.09 31.08
CA VAL A 81 -18.09 19.97 29.90
C VAL A 81 -18.20 21.41 30.43
N SER A 82 -17.38 22.33 29.93
CA SER A 82 -17.39 23.72 30.39
C SER A 82 -18.77 24.35 30.12
N GLU A 83 -19.40 24.91 31.16
CA GLU A 83 -20.66 25.65 31.05
C GLU A 83 -20.52 26.93 30.18
N VAL A 84 -19.29 27.42 30.02
CA VAL A 84 -18.93 28.62 29.25
C VAL A 84 -18.72 28.32 27.75
N GLY A 85 -18.81 27.04 27.33
CA GLY A 85 -18.61 26.64 25.94
C GLY A 85 -17.13 26.49 25.54
N VAL A 86 -16.75 26.96 24.34
CA VAL A 86 -15.39 26.80 23.79
C VAL A 86 -14.42 27.79 24.44
N GLU A 87 -13.61 27.32 25.40
CA GLU A 87 -12.65 28.19 26.10
C GLU A 87 -11.37 28.49 25.30
N TRP A 88 -10.86 27.50 24.55
CA TRP A 88 -9.59 27.58 23.83
C TRP A 88 -9.73 27.21 22.36
N VAL A 89 -9.15 28.03 21.48
CA VAL A 89 -8.98 27.72 20.06
C VAL A 89 -7.49 27.53 19.75
N VAL A 90 -7.16 26.35 19.23
CA VAL A 90 -5.79 25.99 18.84
C VAL A 90 -5.73 25.76 17.34
N ALA A 91 -4.98 26.60 16.62
CA ALA A 91 -4.95 26.57 15.15
C ALA A 91 -3.54 26.79 14.58
N ASP A 92 -3.37 26.44 13.31
CA ASP A 92 -2.12 26.70 12.60
C ASP A 92 -2.04 28.14 12.07
N LYS A 93 -0.92 28.46 11.43
CA LYS A 93 -0.61 29.81 10.93
C LYS A 93 -1.56 30.33 9.86
N GLY A 94 -2.37 29.47 9.23
CA GLY A 94 -3.36 29.88 8.23
C GLY A 94 -4.45 30.76 8.85
N TYR A 95 -4.80 30.51 10.12
CA TYR A 95 -5.84 31.22 10.85
C TYR A 95 -5.34 32.52 11.50
N HIS A 96 -4.06 32.89 11.31
CA HIS A 96 -3.47 34.02 11.99
C HIS A 96 -3.65 35.35 11.21
N SER A 97 -4.67 36.11 11.57
CA SER A 97 -4.82 37.53 11.18
C SER A 97 -5.10 38.43 12.39
N LYS A 98 -4.85 39.74 12.22
CA LYS A 98 -5.15 40.74 13.27
C LYS A 98 -6.64 40.70 13.65
N GLN A 99 -7.49 40.72 12.63
CA GLN A 99 -8.94 40.67 12.76
C GLN A 99 -9.42 39.38 13.45
N VAL A 100 -8.90 38.21 13.04
CA VAL A 100 -9.30 36.92 13.65
C VAL A 100 -8.98 36.89 15.14
N LEU A 101 -7.80 37.37 15.53
CA LEU A 101 -7.38 37.36 16.94
C LEU A 101 -8.16 38.36 17.79
N GLU A 102 -8.49 39.53 17.23
CA GLU A 102 -9.34 40.53 17.85
C GLU A 102 -10.76 39.98 18.09
N GLU A 103 -11.39 39.44 17.05
CA GLU A 103 -12.74 38.89 17.14
C GLU A 103 -12.84 37.67 18.07
N LEU A 104 -11.83 36.79 18.08
CA LEU A 104 -11.79 35.68 19.04
C LEU A 104 -11.65 36.18 20.48
N ALA A 105 -10.92 37.28 20.69
CA ALA A 105 -10.80 37.90 22.01
C ALA A 105 -12.11 38.57 22.45
N GLU A 106 -12.84 39.21 21.54
CA GLU A 106 -14.16 39.80 21.80
C GLU A 106 -15.20 38.74 22.21
N VAL A 107 -15.15 37.56 21.59
CA VAL A 107 -16.02 36.42 21.95
C VAL A 107 -15.53 35.72 23.24
N GLY A 108 -14.46 36.19 23.87
CA GLY A 108 -13.93 35.65 25.13
C GLY A 108 -13.13 34.35 24.97
N VAL A 109 -12.79 33.96 23.74
CA VAL A 109 -12.09 32.71 23.44
C VAL A 109 -10.58 32.91 23.50
N ARG A 110 -9.88 32.07 24.27
CA ARG A 110 -8.42 32.13 24.39
C ARG A 110 -7.77 31.48 23.18
N THR A 111 -6.85 32.19 22.56
CA THR A 111 -6.19 31.76 21.32
C THR A 111 -4.80 31.20 21.55
N LEU A 112 -4.52 30.10 20.87
CA LEU A 112 -3.22 29.51 20.61
C LEU A 112 -3.11 29.28 19.10
N ILE A 113 -2.77 30.32 18.36
CA ILE A 113 -2.66 30.28 16.90
C ILE A 113 -1.21 30.55 16.52
N ALA A 114 -0.59 29.62 15.78
CA ALA A 114 0.81 29.76 15.38
C ALA A 114 1.03 31.04 14.55
N GLU A 115 2.07 31.82 14.87
CA GLU A 115 2.34 33.06 14.14
C GLU A 115 3.23 32.80 12.92
N PRO A 116 2.90 33.35 11.74
CA PRO A 116 3.81 33.34 10.60
C PRO A 116 4.98 34.32 10.80
N GLU A 117 6.16 33.98 10.26
CA GLU A 117 7.29 34.91 10.23
C GLU A 117 6.93 36.17 9.42
N ARG A 118 7.03 37.34 10.07
CA ARG A 118 6.72 38.65 9.48
C ARG A 118 7.72 39.70 9.95
N LYS A 119 7.96 40.71 9.12
CA LYS A 119 8.73 41.91 9.50
C LYS A 119 7.98 42.69 10.61
N ARG A 120 8.71 43.57 11.33
CA ARG A 120 8.16 44.39 12.42
C ARG A 120 6.91 45.14 11.97
N GLN A 121 5.80 44.92 12.68
CA GLN A 121 4.50 45.52 12.33
C GLN A 121 4.34 46.90 12.95
N ARG A 122 3.73 47.83 12.20
CA ARG A 122 3.27 49.14 12.71
C ARG A 122 1.83 49.00 13.21
N TRP A 123 1.54 49.63 14.35
CA TRP A 123 0.25 49.56 15.05
C TRP A 123 -0.36 50.96 15.14
N ALA A 124 -0.83 51.50 14.01
CA ALA A 124 -1.57 52.76 14.02
C ALA A 124 -3.06 52.46 14.28
N ALA A 125 -3.63 53.03 15.34
CA ALA A 125 -5.05 52.96 15.71
C ALA A 125 -5.66 51.55 15.97
N GLN A 126 -4.85 50.48 16.10
CA GLN A 126 -5.32 49.10 16.30
C GLN A 126 -4.96 48.53 17.68
N ARG A 127 -5.37 49.21 18.76
CA ARG A 127 -4.99 48.82 20.14
C ARG A 127 -5.56 47.46 20.57
N ALA A 128 -6.81 47.16 20.23
CA ALA A 128 -7.45 45.89 20.58
C ALA A 128 -6.83 44.70 19.83
N ALA A 129 -6.70 44.77 18.50
CA ALA A 129 -5.92 43.79 17.72
C ALA A 129 -4.48 43.61 18.22
N GLN A 130 -3.80 44.70 18.62
CA GLN A 130 -2.46 44.63 19.20
C GLN A 130 -2.49 43.84 20.50
N ALA A 131 -3.38 44.17 21.44
CA ALA A 131 -3.50 43.45 22.69
C ALA A 131 -3.77 41.95 22.47
N ALA A 132 -4.65 41.60 21.55
CA ALA A 132 -5.00 40.22 21.21
C ALA A 132 -3.80 39.44 20.61
N VAL A 133 -3.06 40.03 19.68
CA VAL A 133 -1.86 39.42 19.07
C VAL A 133 -0.77 39.19 20.10
N TYR A 134 -0.46 40.20 20.91
CA TYR A 134 0.57 40.05 21.95
C TYR A 134 0.14 39.07 23.05
N ALA A 135 -1.15 38.99 23.37
CA ALA A 135 -1.68 37.99 24.29
C ALA A 135 -1.54 36.57 23.72
N ASN A 136 -1.85 36.34 22.44
CA ASN A 136 -1.59 35.06 21.76
C ASN A 136 -0.10 34.68 21.81
N ARG A 137 0.79 35.62 21.47
CA ARG A 137 2.24 35.41 21.50
C ARG A 137 2.75 34.98 22.87
N ARG A 138 2.38 35.71 23.93
CA ARG A 138 2.76 35.36 25.31
C ARG A 138 2.29 33.96 25.70
N ARG A 139 1.08 33.56 25.26
CA ARG A 139 0.54 32.23 25.55
C ARG A 139 1.33 31.13 24.84
N LEU A 140 1.72 31.32 23.58
CA LEU A 140 2.46 30.32 22.77
C LEU A 140 3.79 29.89 23.41
N GLU A 141 4.43 30.77 24.17
CA GLU A 141 5.72 30.48 24.82
C GLU A 141 5.60 29.53 26.02
N SER A 142 4.40 29.41 26.59
CA SER A 142 4.15 28.55 27.76
C SER A 142 4.32 27.06 27.47
N ARG A 143 4.72 26.28 28.49
CA ARG A 143 4.82 24.80 28.39
C ARG A 143 3.47 24.17 28.03
N THR A 144 2.38 24.69 28.60
CA THR A 144 1.01 24.23 28.35
C THR A 144 0.60 24.45 26.89
N ALA A 145 0.90 25.62 26.32
CA ALA A 145 0.60 25.89 24.91
C ALA A 145 1.38 24.98 23.96
N LYS A 146 2.67 24.74 24.24
CA LYS A 146 3.49 23.79 23.46
C LYS A 146 2.90 22.38 23.49
N ALA A 147 2.40 21.94 24.65
CA ALA A 147 1.74 20.64 24.78
C ALA A 147 0.41 20.58 24.00
N LEU A 148 -0.41 21.64 24.06
CA LEU A 148 -1.66 21.72 23.30
C LEU A 148 -1.44 21.78 21.78
N MET A 149 -0.41 22.49 21.32
CA MET A 149 -0.02 22.51 19.90
C MET A 149 0.45 21.15 19.40
N ARG A 150 1.21 20.40 20.21
CA ARG A 150 1.58 19.01 19.89
C ARG A 150 0.34 18.12 19.79
N ARG A 151 -0.55 18.18 20.78
CA ARG A 151 -1.83 17.44 20.76
C ARG A 151 -2.70 17.80 19.56
N ARG A 152 -2.74 19.08 19.17
CA ARG A 152 -3.44 19.56 17.98
C ARG A 152 -2.89 18.86 16.74
N GLY A 153 -1.57 18.85 16.55
CA GLY A 153 -0.94 18.12 15.44
C GLY A 153 -1.34 16.64 15.43
N GLU A 154 -1.20 15.95 16.57
CA GLU A 154 -1.52 14.51 16.64
C GLU A 154 -3.00 14.20 16.40
N ARG A 155 -3.92 14.94 17.02
CA ARG A 155 -5.36 14.61 17.03
C ARG A 155 -6.03 15.03 15.73
N ILE A 156 -5.67 16.19 15.18
CA ILE A 156 -6.23 16.66 13.92
C ILE A 156 -5.75 15.79 12.76
N GLU A 157 -4.46 15.47 12.68
CA GLU A 157 -3.92 14.62 11.61
C GLU A 157 -4.53 13.21 11.63
N ARG A 158 -4.84 12.65 12.81
CA ARG A 158 -5.55 11.36 12.91
C ARG A 158 -6.95 11.40 12.30
N GLY A 159 -7.72 12.46 12.57
CA GLY A 159 -9.05 12.66 11.97
C GLY A 159 -8.95 12.81 10.45
N PHE A 160 -8.03 13.63 9.96
CA PHE A 160 -7.80 13.81 8.53
C PHE A 160 -7.31 12.54 7.83
N ALA A 161 -6.41 11.77 8.44
CA ALA A 161 -5.94 10.49 7.92
C ALA A 161 -7.08 9.46 7.82
N HIS A 162 -7.96 9.42 8.83
CA HIS A 162 -9.10 8.52 8.80
C HIS A 162 -10.13 8.91 7.74
N LEU A 163 -10.46 10.20 7.65
CA LEU A 163 -11.52 10.68 6.76
C LEU A 163 -11.03 10.79 5.30
N TYR A 164 -9.89 11.41 5.06
CA TYR A 164 -9.46 11.73 3.69
C TYR A 164 -8.54 10.69 3.08
N GLU A 165 -7.69 10.04 3.86
CA GLU A 165 -6.73 9.07 3.32
C GLU A 165 -7.32 7.68 3.26
N THR A 166 -7.65 7.08 4.40
CA THR A 166 -8.25 5.75 4.46
C THR A 166 -9.72 5.76 4.03
N GLY A 167 -10.47 6.80 4.42
CA GLY A 167 -11.86 7.02 4.00
C GLY A 167 -12.03 7.53 2.57
N GLY A 168 -10.94 7.82 1.85
CA GLY A 168 -10.97 8.14 0.42
C GLY A 168 -11.67 9.44 0.05
N MET A 169 -11.86 10.38 0.98
CA MET A 169 -12.61 11.62 0.73
C MET A 169 -11.83 12.70 -0.02
N ARG A 170 -10.55 12.49 -0.36
CA ARG A 170 -9.78 13.44 -1.20
C ARG A 170 -10.39 13.64 -2.60
N ARG A 171 -11.31 12.76 -3.03
CA ARG A 171 -12.07 12.89 -4.28
C ARG A 171 -13.55 12.64 -3.99
N VAL A 172 -14.40 13.53 -4.49
CA VAL A 172 -15.86 13.43 -4.38
C VAL A 172 -16.50 13.68 -5.75
N HIS A 173 -17.55 12.92 -6.03
CA HIS A 173 -18.38 13.02 -7.24
C HIS A 173 -19.74 13.68 -6.97
N LEU A 174 -20.06 13.92 -5.68
CA LEU A 174 -21.25 14.67 -5.24
C LEU A 174 -21.14 16.14 -5.64
N ARG A 175 -22.30 16.76 -5.92
CA ARG A 175 -22.44 18.18 -6.24
C ARG A 175 -23.09 18.94 -5.08
N GLY A 176 -22.65 20.18 -4.88
CA GLY A 176 -23.18 21.11 -3.88
C GLY A 176 -22.66 20.84 -2.45
N LYS A 177 -22.46 21.92 -1.68
CA LYS A 177 -21.85 21.86 -0.34
C LYS A 177 -22.63 20.97 0.62
N LYS A 178 -23.98 21.04 0.59
CA LYS A 178 -24.85 20.27 1.49
C LYS A 178 -24.64 18.76 1.36
N ASN A 179 -24.55 18.24 0.13
CA ASN A 179 -24.38 16.80 -0.10
C ASN A 179 -22.98 16.33 0.32
N ILE A 180 -21.97 17.16 0.06
CA ILE A 180 -20.59 16.89 0.48
C ILE A 180 -20.48 16.91 2.01
N ALA A 181 -21.09 17.90 2.67
CA ALA A 181 -21.15 18.00 4.12
C ALA A 181 -21.83 16.76 4.74
N LYS A 182 -23.00 16.33 4.23
CA LYS A 182 -23.67 15.10 4.67
C LYS A 182 -22.74 13.89 4.63
N ARG A 183 -22.03 13.69 3.51
CA ARG A 183 -21.08 12.58 3.38
C ARG A 183 -19.97 12.69 4.42
N LEU A 184 -19.34 13.87 4.54
CA LEU A 184 -18.25 14.08 5.49
C LEU A 184 -18.70 13.86 6.94
N LEU A 185 -19.91 14.32 7.30
CA LEU A 185 -20.51 14.14 8.62
C LEU A 185 -20.77 12.66 8.95
N ILE A 186 -21.30 11.86 8.01
CA ILE A 186 -21.51 10.41 8.21
C ILE A 186 -20.20 9.72 8.59
N HIS A 187 -19.12 10.06 7.89
CA HIS A 187 -17.84 9.45 8.20
C HIS A 187 -17.17 10.01 9.45
N ALA A 188 -17.37 11.30 9.77
CA ALA A 188 -16.94 11.87 11.04
C ALA A 188 -17.67 11.19 12.22
N ALA A 189 -18.96 10.88 12.07
CA ALA A 189 -19.71 10.10 13.04
C ALA A 189 -19.15 8.68 13.19
N ALA A 190 -18.83 7.99 12.08
CA ALA A 190 -18.17 6.69 12.14
C ALA A 190 -16.79 6.74 12.83
N PHE A 191 -16.02 7.81 12.59
CA PHE A 191 -14.75 8.04 13.30
C PHE A 191 -14.96 8.29 14.80
N ASN A 192 -15.93 9.12 15.19
CA ASN A 192 -16.24 9.34 16.61
C ASN A 192 -16.72 8.06 17.30
N LEU A 193 -17.55 7.26 16.63
CA LEU A 193 -17.96 5.94 17.12
C LEU A 193 -16.75 5.03 17.35
N SER A 194 -15.76 5.08 16.46
CA SER A 194 -14.51 4.33 16.62
C SER A 194 -13.73 4.73 17.89
N LEU A 195 -13.78 6.00 18.30
CA LEU A 195 -13.17 6.48 19.55
C LEU A 195 -13.92 5.97 20.77
N ILE A 196 -15.25 5.94 20.70
CA ILE A 196 -16.12 5.42 21.77
C ILE A 196 -15.87 3.93 21.96
N LEU A 197 -15.93 3.14 20.88
CA LEU A 197 -15.67 1.70 20.91
C LEU A 197 -14.28 1.39 21.47
N ARG A 198 -13.27 2.20 21.12
CA ARG A 198 -11.91 2.01 21.63
C ARG A 198 -11.81 2.28 23.11
N ARG A 199 -12.57 3.24 23.63
CA ARG A 199 -12.58 3.58 25.06
C ARG A 199 -13.37 2.58 25.89
N LEU A 200 -14.52 2.11 25.39
CA LEU A 200 -15.40 1.21 26.13
C LEU A 200 -14.94 -0.25 26.05
N HIS A 201 -14.49 -0.70 24.88
CA HIS A 201 -14.22 -2.12 24.60
C HIS A 201 -12.77 -2.40 24.20
N GLY A 202 -11.90 -1.38 24.12
CA GLY A 202 -10.52 -1.54 23.63
C GLY A 202 -10.43 -1.76 22.11
N VAL A 203 -11.55 -1.65 21.39
CA VAL A 203 -11.65 -2.05 19.99
C VAL A 203 -11.87 -0.85 19.07
N GLY A 204 -11.11 -0.78 17.96
CA GLY A 204 -11.05 0.41 17.11
C GLY A 204 -12.11 0.49 16.00
N THR A 205 -12.90 -0.55 15.75
CA THR A 205 -13.93 -0.56 14.68
C THR A 205 -15.12 -1.42 15.09
N ALA A 206 -16.33 -1.11 14.60
CA ALA A 206 -17.52 -1.93 14.85
C ALA A 206 -17.34 -3.39 14.42
N ARG A 207 -16.61 -3.61 13.32
CA ARG A 207 -16.25 -4.94 12.83
C ARG A 207 -15.35 -5.70 13.81
N GLN A 208 -14.29 -5.07 14.30
CA GLN A 208 -13.43 -5.70 15.31
C GLN A 208 -14.21 -5.96 16.62
N ALA A 209 -15.19 -5.10 16.96
CA ALA A 209 -15.96 -5.27 18.19
C ALA A 209 -16.92 -6.47 18.06
N ALA A 210 -17.54 -6.63 16.89
CA ALA A 210 -18.28 -7.83 16.53
C ALA A 210 -17.38 -9.07 16.56
N GLU A 211 -16.15 -8.99 16.03
CA GLU A 211 -15.18 -10.09 16.06
C GLU A 211 -14.75 -10.45 17.50
N LEU A 212 -14.59 -9.48 18.39
CA LEU A 212 -14.30 -9.71 19.82
C LEU A 212 -15.48 -10.40 20.53
N LEU A 213 -16.70 -9.94 20.26
CA LEU A 213 -17.92 -10.54 20.81
C LEU A 213 -18.05 -11.99 20.35
N THR A 214 -17.85 -12.25 19.06
CA THR A 214 -17.86 -13.60 18.48
C THR A 214 -16.74 -14.47 19.07
N ALA A 215 -15.54 -13.92 19.28
CA ALA A 215 -14.44 -14.65 19.93
C ALA A 215 -14.73 -14.98 21.40
N LEU A 216 -15.37 -14.08 22.15
CA LEU A 216 -15.82 -14.32 23.51
C LEU A 216 -16.90 -15.40 23.57
N CYS A 217 -17.88 -15.35 22.66
CA CYS A 217 -18.88 -16.41 22.52
C CYS A 217 -18.25 -17.77 22.20
N LEU A 218 -17.26 -17.83 21.30
CA LEU A 218 -16.54 -19.05 20.97
C LEU A 218 -15.68 -19.56 22.13
N CYS A 219 -15.03 -18.67 22.90
CA CYS A 219 -14.28 -19.04 24.10
C CYS A 219 -15.21 -19.58 25.20
N PHE A 220 -16.37 -18.96 25.39
CA PHE A 220 -17.41 -19.44 26.31
C PHE A 220 -17.91 -20.83 25.90
N LEU A 221 -18.24 -21.03 24.62
CA LEU A 221 -18.63 -22.34 24.10
C LEU A 221 -17.53 -23.40 24.26
N ARG A 222 -16.25 -23.04 24.09
CA ARG A 222 -15.12 -23.95 24.33
C ARG A 222 -14.91 -24.29 25.81
N LEU A 223 -15.13 -23.34 26.72
CA LEU A 223 -15.10 -23.56 28.16
C LEU A 223 -16.22 -24.50 28.59
N MET A 224 -17.43 -24.31 28.06
CA MET A 224 -18.57 -25.22 28.27
C MET A 224 -18.28 -26.63 27.71
N HIS A 225 -17.63 -26.72 26.55
CA HIS A 225 -17.27 -28.01 25.93
C HIS A 225 -16.13 -28.72 26.67
N ALA A 226 -15.18 -27.98 27.24
CA ALA A 226 -14.10 -28.51 28.07
C ALA A 226 -14.60 -28.99 29.44
N ALA A 227 -15.56 -28.29 30.04
CA ALA A 227 -16.24 -28.73 31.26
C ALA A 227 -17.05 -30.03 31.05
N ASN A 228 -17.60 -30.23 29.83
CA ASN A 228 -18.35 -31.45 29.46
C ASN A 228 -17.47 -32.63 29.02
N ARG A 229 -16.14 -32.49 28.94
CA ARG A 229 -15.21 -33.59 28.61
C ARG A 229 -14.24 -33.86 29.75
N GLY A 230 -14.80 -34.27 30.89
CA GLY A 230 -14.05 -34.87 31.99
C GLY A 230 -14.04 -36.40 31.88
N ALA A 231 -12.85 -36.99 31.98
CA ALA A 231 -12.51 -38.40 32.13
C ALA A 231 -12.64 -39.32 30.89
N VAL A 232 -11.51 -39.63 30.24
CA VAL A 232 -10.91 -40.98 30.26
C VAL A 232 -9.39 -40.84 30.09
N VAL A 233 -8.66 -41.38 31.07
CA VAL A 233 -7.20 -41.56 31.13
C VAL A 233 -6.88 -42.98 30.67
N VAL A 234 -5.96 -43.16 29.70
CA VAL A 234 -5.04 -44.31 29.62
C VAL A 234 -3.75 -43.89 28.88
N GLY A 235 -2.60 -43.88 29.57
CA GLY A 235 -1.25 -43.87 28.96
C GLY A 235 -0.74 -45.30 28.68
N PRO A 236 0.52 -45.57 28.23
CA PRO A 236 1.73 -44.79 28.57
C PRO A 236 2.85 -44.66 27.51
N ARG A 237 3.76 -43.71 27.81
CA ARG A 237 5.24 -43.69 27.64
C ARG A 237 5.87 -43.75 26.23
N TRP A 238 6.45 -42.60 25.82
CA TRP A 238 7.85 -42.48 25.39
C TRP A 238 8.50 -41.22 25.97
N ARG A 239 9.82 -41.30 26.19
CA ARG A 239 10.61 -40.55 27.18
C ARG A 239 10.89 -39.09 26.82
N THR A 240 10.76 -38.27 27.85
CA THR A 240 11.26 -36.91 28.09
C THR A 240 12.67 -36.61 27.60
N VAL A 241 12.83 -35.52 26.86
CA VAL A 241 14.04 -34.67 26.88
C VAL A 241 13.71 -33.41 27.68
N ARG A 242 14.59 -33.11 28.63
CA ARG A 242 14.49 -32.09 29.69
C ARG A 242 14.13 -30.70 29.18
N THR A 243 13.04 -30.15 29.70
CA THR A 243 12.82 -28.71 29.81
C THR A 243 13.77 -28.12 30.85
N VAL A 244 14.61 -27.18 30.42
CA VAL A 244 15.33 -26.29 31.35
C VAL A 244 14.28 -25.39 32.01
N ASN A 245 14.12 -25.56 33.31
CA ASN A 245 13.33 -24.69 34.18
C ASN A 245 13.95 -23.29 34.20
N LEU A 246 13.33 -22.34 33.50
CA LEU A 246 13.46 -20.93 33.85
C LEU A 246 12.32 -20.60 34.81
N ARG A 247 12.63 -20.66 36.10
CA ARG A 247 11.81 -20.15 37.19
C ARG A 247 11.51 -18.67 36.93
N CYS A 248 10.26 -18.33 36.67
CA CYS A 248 9.79 -16.96 36.72
C CYS A 248 9.77 -16.52 38.18
N HIS A 249 10.77 -15.75 38.61
CA HIS A 249 10.63 -14.93 39.81
C HIS A 249 9.62 -13.82 39.52
N HIS A 250 8.60 -13.71 40.35
CA HIS A 250 7.73 -12.54 40.44
C HIS A 250 8.51 -11.38 41.08
N PRO A 251 8.55 -10.20 40.44
CA PRO A 251 8.74 -8.94 41.15
C PRO A 251 7.41 -8.16 41.19
N SER A 252 7.18 -7.51 42.32
CA SER A 252 6.08 -6.60 42.65
C SER A 252 5.82 -5.47 41.63
N PRO A 253 4.65 -4.81 41.66
CA PRO A 253 4.13 -4.01 40.56
C PRO A 253 4.68 -2.58 40.58
N HIS A 254 5.79 -2.34 39.90
CA HIS A 254 6.07 -1.01 39.36
C HIS A 254 5.71 -0.99 37.88
N ARG A 255 4.82 -0.04 37.52
CA ARG A 255 4.39 0.30 36.15
C ARG A 255 5.56 0.20 35.15
N GLN A 256 5.64 -0.92 34.45
CA GLN A 256 6.25 -0.97 33.14
C GLN A 256 5.11 -1.00 32.14
N ASP A 257 5.01 0.05 31.34
CA ASP A 257 4.10 0.11 30.20
C ASP A 257 4.37 -1.11 29.32
N VAL A 258 3.41 -2.04 29.27
CA VAL A 258 3.42 -3.12 28.28
C VAL A 258 3.27 -2.44 26.92
N ALA A 259 4.40 -2.23 26.24
CA ALA A 259 4.41 -1.75 24.87
C ALA A 259 3.76 -2.82 23.99
N LEU A 260 2.45 -2.67 23.74
CA LEU A 260 1.73 -3.44 22.73
C LEU A 260 2.48 -3.28 21.39
N SER A 261 3.13 -4.35 20.94
CA SER A 261 3.86 -4.32 19.68
C SER A 261 2.87 -4.11 18.53
N THR A 262 2.84 -2.91 17.97
CA THR A 262 2.14 -2.66 16.71
C THR A 262 2.83 -3.47 15.61
N GLY A 263 2.07 -3.94 14.60
CA GLY A 263 2.66 -4.68 13.47
C GLY A 263 3.83 -3.94 12.80
N CYS A 264 3.83 -2.61 12.84
CA CYS A 264 4.93 -1.73 12.43
C CYS A 264 6.22 -2.00 13.24
N TYR A 265 6.11 -2.07 14.57
CA TYR A 265 7.22 -2.34 15.48
C TYR A 265 7.74 -3.77 15.33
N ALA A 266 6.84 -4.75 15.18
CA ALA A 266 7.23 -6.14 14.92
C ALA A 266 7.96 -6.27 13.57
N ASN A 267 7.49 -5.61 12.52
CA ASN A 267 8.13 -5.61 11.19
C ASN A 267 9.44 -4.82 11.15
N GLN A 268 9.73 -3.97 12.14
CA GLN A 268 11.02 -3.30 12.25
C GLN A 268 12.11 -4.24 12.76
N HIS A 269 11.77 -5.22 13.60
CA HIS A 269 12.74 -6.11 14.25
C HIS A 269 12.80 -7.52 13.63
N ARG A 270 11.76 -7.95 12.90
CA ARG A 270 11.77 -9.25 12.22
C ARG A 270 12.71 -9.22 11.02
N PRO A 271 13.64 -10.19 10.86
CA PRO A 271 14.52 -10.21 9.70
C PRO A 271 13.71 -10.47 8.42
N TRP A 272 13.74 -9.53 7.49
CA TRP A 272 13.06 -9.67 6.19
C TRP A 272 13.58 -10.88 5.40
N GLN A 273 14.82 -11.30 5.62
CA GLN A 273 15.46 -12.47 5.00
C GLN A 273 14.69 -13.77 5.28
N LEU A 274 13.93 -13.84 6.37
CA LEU A 274 13.03 -14.96 6.63
C LEU A 274 11.97 -15.09 5.53
N PHE A 275 11.37 -13.97 5.11
CA PHE A 275 10.34 -13.96 4.07
C PHE A 275 10.93 -14.27 2.69
N GLU A 276 12.13 -13.78 2.40
CA GLU A 276 12.91 -14.18 1.22
C GLU A 276 13.15 -15.71 1.19
N THR A 277 13.58 -16.28 2.32
CA THR A 277 13.81 -17.73 2.43
C THR A 277 12.52 -18.52 2.21
N VAL A 278 11.40 -18.08 2.80
CA VAL A 278 10.08 -18.69 2.60
C VAL A 278 9.65 -18.60 1.14
N PHE A 279 9.86 -17.44 0.50
CA PHE A 279 9.56 -17.23 -0.91
C PHE A 279 10.32 -18.24 -1.78
N HIS A 280 11.64 -18.37 -1.62
CA HIS A 280 12.44 -19.29 -2.43
C HIS A 280 12.07 -20.75 -2.19
N ARG A 281 11.86 -21.18 -0.94
CA ARG A 281 11.41 -22.55 -0.64
C ARG A 281 10.04 -22.86 -1.24
N PHE A 282 9.12 -21.90 -1.19
CA PHE A 282 7.80 -22.07 -1.77
C PHE A 282 7.86 -22.10 -3.31
N TYR A 283 8.69 -21.25 -3.91
CA TYR A 283 8.93 -21.26 -5.35
C TYR A 283 9.45 -22.61 -5.84
N GLU A 284 10.42 -23.21 -5.13
CA GLU A 284 10.95 -24.53 -5.49
C GLU A 284 9.86 -25.62 -5.54
N ARG A 285 8.94 -25.59 -4.57
CA ARG A 285 7.77 -26.49 -4.58
C ARG A 285 6.84 -26.22 -5.75
N CYS A 286 6.49 -24.95 -6.00
CA CYS A 286 5.64 -24.56 -7.12
C CYS A 286 6.27 -24.95 -8.46
N ARG A 287 7.58 -24.80 -8.61
CA ARG A 287 8.34 -25.17 -9.81
C ARG A 287 8.29 -26.66 -10.08
N ALA A 288 8.47 -27.49 -9.04
CA ALA A 288 8.39 -28.95 -9.17
C ALA A 288 7.01 -29.39 -9.67
N GLU A 289 5.94 -28.81 -9.12
CA GLU A 289 4.56 -29.10 -9.55
C GLU A 289 4.25 -28.54 -10.96
N ALA A 290 4.78 -27.35 -11.29
CA ALA A 290 4.62 -26.74 -12.61
C ALA A 290 5.22 -27.60 -13.73
N ALA A 291 6.36 -28.25 -13.47
CA ALA A 291 7.00 -29.15 -14.42
C ALA A 291 6.11 -30.35 -14.79
N CYS A 292 5.24 -30.81 -13.88
CA CYS A 292 4.32 -31.94 -14.11
C CYS A 292 3.03 -31.53 -14.82
N HIS A 293 2.57 -30.29 -14.66
CA HIS A 293 1.26 -29.82 -15.16
C HIS A 293 1.34 -28.84 -16.34
N GLY A 294 2.54 -28.36 -16.72
CA GLY A 294 2.71 -27.29 -17.69
C GLY A 294 2.47 -27.70 -19.15
N ARG A 295 1.45 -27.11 -19.80
CA ARG A 295 1.37 -27.06 -21.26
C ARG A 295 2.37 -26.01 -21.77
N ARG A 296 3.48 -26.45 -22.38
CA ARG A 296 4.46 -25.53 -22.98
C ARG A 296 3.84 -24.82 -24.18
N LYS A 297 3.84 -23.49 -24.16
CA LYS A 297 3.33 -22.65 -25.26
C LYS A 297 4.18 -22.77 -26.52
N PHE A 298 5.49 -22.91 -26.36
CA PHE A 298 6.43 -23.09 -27.45
C PHE A 298 6.86 -24.54 -27.60
N ARG A 299 7.09 -24.97 -28.84
CA ARG A 299 7.57 -26.33 -29.17
C ARG A 299 9.08 -26.51 -28.96
N PHE A 300 9.83 -25.44 -28.72
CA PHE A 300 11.28 -25.55 -28.49
C PHE A 300 11.59 -26.01 -27.05
N ARG A 301 12.76 -26.63 -26.88
CA ARG A 301 13.17 -27.24 -25.60
C ARG A 301 13.77 -26.26 -24.59
N HIS A 302 14.14 -25.06 -25.02
CA HIS A 302 14.71 -24.02 -24.16
C HIS A 302 13.71 -23.53 -23.11
N LYS A 303 14.19 -23.36 -21.88
CA LYS A 303 13.43 -22.71 -20.82
C LYS A 303 13.34 -21.22 -21.09
N LEU A 304 12.14 -20.65 -21.10
CA LEU A 304 11.93 -19.23 -21.42
C LEU A 304 11.79 -18.40 -20.14
N LEU A 305 12.68 -17.42 -19.96
CA LEU A 305 12.67 -16.49 -18.82
C LEU A 305 12.57 -15.04 -19.32
N SER A 306 11.78 -14.22 -18.64
CA SER A 306 11.79 -12.77 -18.84
C SER A 306 12.48 -12.05 -17.69
N LEU A 307 13.34 -11.09 -18.01
CA LEU A 307 13.94 -10.17 -17.05
C LEU A 307 13.37 -8.78 -17.25
N ASP A 308 12.94 -8.17 -16.16
CA ASP A 308 12.55 -6.76 -16.16
C ASP A 308 12.60 -6.20 -14.73
N ALA A 309 12.61 -4.89 -14.61
CA ALA A 309 12.65 -4.19 -13.35
C ALA A 309 11.52 -3.18 -13.24
N THR A 310 10.97 -3.04 -12.04
CA THR A 310 9.90 -2.09 -11.78
C THR A 310 10.21 -1.17 -10.62
N MET A 311 9.91 0.12 -10.81
CA MET A 311 10.05 1.12 -9.75
C MET A 311 8.82 1.14 -8.85
N ILE A 312 9.04 1.11 -7.55
CA ILE A 312 8.06 1.31 -6.49
C ILE A 312 8.32 2.71 -5.89
N PRO A 313 7.46 3.71 -6.17
CA PRO A 313 7.66 5.06 -5.68
C PRO A 313 7.41 5.13 -4.16
N LEU A 314 8.28 5.83 -3.44
CA LEU A 314 8.21 6.08 -2.01
C LEU A 314 8.14 7.59 -1.74
N CYS A 315 7.49 7.98 -0.65
CA CYS A 315 7.47 9.36 -0.21
C CYS A 315 8.79 9.72 0.48
N LEU A 316 9.63 10.58 -0.13
CA LEU A 316 10.96 10.88 0.39
C LEU A 316 10.93 11.47 1.81
N SER A 317 9.87 12.20 2.17
CA SER A 317 9.72 12.78 3.52
C SER A 317 9.46 11.74 4.61
N VAL A 318 9.15 10.49 4.24
CA VAL A 318 8.87 9.38 5.15
C VAL A 318 9.93 8.27 5.02
N PHE A 319 10.60 8.20 3.88
CA PHE A 319 11.61 7.17 3.53
C PHE A 319 12.89 7.86 3.05
N ASP A 320 13.64 8.44 3.98
CA ASP A 320 14.90 9.18 3.76
C ASP A 320 16.02 8.29 3.19
N TRP A 321 16.04 7.02 3.56
CA TRP A 321 16.99 6.01 3.07
C TRP A 321 16.78 5.63 1.58
N ALA A 322 15.63 5.92 0.98
CA ALA A 322 15.26 5.42 -0.35
C ALA A 322 15.45 6.45 -1.48
N LEU A 323 16.56 7.19 -1.49
CA LEU A 323 16.74 8.36 -2.36
C LEU A 323 16.92 7.98 -3.85
N TYR A 324 15.98 8.41 -4.71
CA TYR A 324 16.03 8.19 -6.17
C TYR A 324 16.33 9.48 -6.95
N ARG A 325 15.57 10.56 -6.67
CA ARG A 325 15.80 11.93 -7.19
C ARG A 325 15.70 12.94 -6.05
N ARG A 326 16.14 14.19 -6.25
CA ARG A 326 16.17 15.27 -5.21
C ARG A 326 14.88 15.39 -4.38
N SER A 327 13.72 15.07 -4.95
CA SER A 327 12.41 15.18 -4.28
C SER A 327 11.58 13.88 -4.24
N LYS A 328 12.13 12.74 -4.70
CA LYS A 328 11.38 11.47 -4.79
C LYS A 328 12.20 10.31 -4.25
N GLY A 329 11.60 9.56 -3.33
CA GLY A 329 12.13 8.28 -2.89
C GLY A 329 11.63 7.18 -3.82
N ALA A 330 12.42 6.16 -4.11
CA ALA A 330 11.96 4.98 -4.80
C ALA A 330 12.90 3.79 -4.59
N VAL A 331 12.29 2.62 -4.62
CA VAL A 331 12.98 1.33 -4.60
C VAL A 331 12.75 0.64 -5.94
N LYS A 332 13.75 -0.07 -6.46
CA LYS A 332 13.66 -0.83 -7.70
C LYS A 332 13.55 -2.31 -7.37
N LEU A 333 12.58 -2.99 -7.96
CA LEU A 333 12.35 -4.42 -7.82
C LEU A 333 12.70 -5.09 -9.16
N HIS A 334 13.76 -5.90 -9.17
CA HIS A 334 14.22 -6.65 -10.33
C HIS A 334 13.67 -8.07 -10.25
N LEU A 335 12.98 -8.53 -11.28
CA LEU A 335 12.31 -9.82 -11.29
C LEU A 335 12.75 -10.68 -12.48
N VAL A 336 12.77 -11.99 -12.27
CA VAL A 336 12.85 -13.00 -13.33
C VAL A 336 11.57 -13.81 -13.32
N LEU A 337 10.85 -13.77 -14.43
CA LEU A 337 9.61 -14.51 -14.62
C LEU A 337 9.86 -15.76 -15.45
N ASP A 338 9.48 -16.90 -14.91
CA ASP A 338 9.45 -18.18 -15.61
C ASP A 338 8.15 -18.29 -16.41
N HIS A 339 8.25 -18.49 -17.72
CA HIS A 339 7.08 -18.61 -18.60
C HIS A 339 6.40 -19.97 -18.46
N ASP A 340 7.08 -20.94 -17.86
CA ASP A 340 6.46 -22.20 -17.44
C ASP A 340 5.64 -21.94 -16.16
N GLY A 341 4.34 -21.66 -16.33
CA GLY A 341 3.42 -21.40 -15.22
C GLY A 341 3.39 -19.94 -14.74
N TRP A 342 4.12 -19.02 -15.38
CA TRP A 342 4.17 -17.59 -15.02
C TRP A 342 4.62 -17.37 -13.57
N LEU A 343 5.58 -18.18 -13.13
CA LEU A 343 6.08 -18.21 -11.76
C LEU A 343 7.23 -17.23 -11.58
N LEU A 344 7.29 -16.61 -10.40
CA LEU A 344 8.36 -15.68 -10.08
C LEU A 344 9.59 -16.44 -9.58
N GLN A 345 10.62 -16.55 -10.41
CA GLN A 345 11.83 -17.32 -10.09
C GLN A 345 12.78 -16.57 -9.17
N PHE A 346 12.94 -15.28 -9.41
CA PHE A 346 13.93 -14.47 -8.71
C PHE A 346 13.39 -13.07 -8.48
N ALA A 347 13.70 -12.50 -7.32
CA ALA A 347 13.34 -11.16 -6.95
C ALA A 347 14.48 -10.53 -6.16
N VAL A 348 14.92 -9.34 -6.57
CA VAL A 348 15.89 -8.55 -5.81
C VAL A 348 15.40 -7.12 -5.69
N VAL A 349 15.53 -6.57 -4.49
CA VAL A 349 15.18 -5.21 -4.17
C VAL A 349 16.45 -4.37 -4.06
N THR A 350 16.57 -3.32 -4.88
CA THR A 350 17.71 -2.40 -4.85
C THR A 350 17.27 -0.96 -4.67
N ALA A 351 18.23 -0.07 -4.40
CA ALA A 351 18.00 1.36 -4.48
C ALA A 351 17.52 1.76 -5.88
N GLY A 352 16.72 2.82 -5.97
CA GLY A 352 16.13 3.25 -7.24
C GLY A 352 17.14 3.61 -8.34
N LYS A 353 18.35 4.02 -7.97
CA LYS A 353 19.41 4.45 -8.89
C LYS A 353 20.21 3.32 -9.53
N THR A 354 20.16 2.12 -8.95
CA THR A 354 20.90 0.95 -9.44
C THR A 354 20.45 0.62 -10.87
N ALA A 355 21.39 0.48 -11.78
CA ALA A 355 21.10 0.12 -13.16
C ALA A 355 20.66 -1.35 -13.26
N GLU A 356 19.71 -1.64 -14.14
CA GLU A 356 19.15 -2.97 -14.35
C GLU A 356 20.23 -4.01 -14.72
N ILE A 357 21.20 -3.58 -15.53
CA ILE A 357 22.31 -4.41 -15.97
C ILE A 357 23.24 -4.84 -14.82
N GLU A 358 23.41 -4.02 -13.79
CA GLU A 358 24.28 -4.36 -12.64
C GLU A 358 23.75 -5.57 -11.88
N VAL A 359 22.42 -5.70 -11.80
CA VAL A 359 21.77 -6.85 -11.17
C VAL A 359 21.78 -8.05 -12.11
N ALA A 360 21.54 -7.85 -13.40
CA ALA A 360 21.56 -8.93 -14.40
C ALA A 360 22.92 -9.64 -14.47
N ARG A 361 24.04 -8.90 -14.40
CA ARG A 361 25.41 -9.46 -14.41
C ARG A 361 25.72 -10.37 -13.22
N ARG A 362 25.04 -10.18 -12.09
CA ARG A 362 25.20 -10.99 -10.88
C ARG A 362 24.40 -12.29 -10.93
N GLN A 363 23.45 -12.40 -11.86
CA GLN A 363 22.64 -13.60 -12.03
C GLN A 363 23.41 -14.66 -12.83
N ARG A 364 23.06 -15.92 -12.61
CA ARG A 364 23.57 -17.07 -13.35
C ARG A 364 22.38 -17.84 -13.88
N PHE A 365 22.50 -18.31 -15.12
CA PHE A 365 21.45 -19.03 -15.82
C PHE A 365 21.99 -20.36 -16.32
N GLU A 366 21.13 -21.37 -16.32
CA GLU A 366 21.51 -22.70 -16.81
C GLU A 366 21.73 -22.67 -18.34
N PRO A 367 22.73 -23.41 -18.84
CA PRO A 367 22.96 -23.56 -20.28
C PRO A 367 21.69 -24.02 -21.02
N GLY A 368 21.40 -23.40 -22.16
CA GLY A 368 20.19 -23.68 -22.95
C GLY A 368 18.94 -22.92 -22.50
N THR A 369 19.03 -22.03 -21.51
CA THR A 369 17.96 -21.08 -21.17
C THR A 369 17.84 -19.99 -22.26
N MET A 370 16.62 -19.55 -22.55
CA MET A 370 16.29 -18.43 -23.43
C MET A 370 15.81 -17.25 -22.59
N LEU A 371 16.54 -16.14 -22.61
CA LEU A 371 16.21 -14.90 -21.89
C LEU A 371 15.51 -13.90 -22.80
N VAL A 372 14.54 -13.17 -22.26
CA VAL A 372 13.88 -12.06 -22.97
C VAL A 372 13.90 -10.83 -22.09
N PHE A 373 14.45 -9.74 -22.60
CA PHE A 373 14.61 -8.50 -21.84
C PHE A 373 14.55 -7.26 -22.74
N ASP A 374 14.23 -6.12 -22.14
CA ASP A 374 14.08 -4.84 -22.84
C ASP A 374 15.43 -4.20 -23.20
N ARG A 375 15.39 -3.16 -24.03
CA ARG A 375 16.50 -2.30 -24.46
C ARG A 375 17.27 -1.66 -23.28
N GLY A 376 16.71 -1.65 -22.08
CA GLY A 376 17.40 -1.21 -20.85
C GLY A 376 18.60 -2.07 -20.44
N TYR A 377 18.68 -3.31 -20.95
CA TYR A 377 19.76 -4.26 -20.66
C TYR A 377 20.82 -4.32 -21.78
N THR A 378 21.05 -3.20 -22.47
CA THR A 378 22.08 -3.12 -23.52
C THR A 378 23.48 -3.12 -22.92
N ASP A 379 24.18 -4.24 -23.05
CA ASP A 379 25.59 -4.36 -22.71
C ASP A 379 26.25 -5.47 -23.53
N VAL A 380 27.14 -5.10 -24.45
CA VAL A 380 27.72 -6.03 -25.42
C VAL A 380 28.60 -7.09 -24.74
N ALA A 381 29.34 -6.71 -23.69
CA ALA A 381 30.17 -7.64 -22.94
C ALA A 381 29.32 -8.70 -22.21
N TRP A 382 28.21 -8.30 -21.59
CA TRP A 382 27.28 -9.24 -20.97
C TRP A 382 26.61 -10.16 -21.98
N TRP A 383 26.24 -9.66 -23.17
CA TRP A 383 25.69 -10.51 -24.24
C TRP A 383 26.69 -11.56 -24.72
N LEU A 384 27.97 -11.19 -24.85
CA LEU A 384 29.04 -12.12 -25.19
C LEU A 384 29.21 -13.19 -24.09
N GLU A 385 29.16 -12.80 -22.82
CA GLU A 385 29.24 -13.72 -21.70
C GLU A 385 28.07 -14.73 -21.70
N LEU A 386 26.83 -14.27 -21.97
CA LEU A 386 25.69 -15.17 -22.14
C LEU A 386 25.90 -16.17 -23.29
N SER A 387 26.42 -15.70 -24.44
CA SER A 387 26.75 -16.57 -25.56
C SER A 387 27.81 -17.62 -25.19
N ARG A 388 28.87 -17.23 -24.46
CA ARG A 388 29.90 -18.16 -23.96
C ARG A 388 29.33 -19.20 -22.98
N GLN A 389 28.38 -18.79 -22.14
CA GLN A 389 27.65 -19.67 -21.22
C GLN A 389 26.59 -20.55 -21.90
N LYS A 390 26.44 -20.48 -23.23
CA LYS A 390 25.40 -21.17 -24.01
C LYS A 390 23.98 -20.79 -23.56
N VAL A 391 23.81 -19.55 -23.08
CA VAL A 391 22.52 -18.96 -22.73
C VAL A 391 22.07 -18.11 -23.92
N PHE A 392 20.86 -18.38 -24.40
CA PHE A 392 20.28 -17.64 -25.51
C PHE A 392 19.52 -16.42 -25.01
N PHE A 393 19.43 -15.37 -25.82
CA PHE A 393 18.63 -14.19 -25.49
C PHE A 393 17.91 -13.58 -26.69
N VAL A 394 16.85 -12.82 -26.41
CA VAL A 394 16.15 -11.96 -27.38
C VAL A 394 15.93 -10.59 -26.74
N THR A 395 16.38 -9.54 -27.41
CA THR A 395 16.26 -8.15 -26.95
C THR A 395 15.97 -7.20 -28.11
N ARG A 396 15.51 -5.98 -27.81
CA ARG A 396 15.36 -4.93 -28.82
C ARG A 396 16.70 -4.24 -29.04
N LEU A 397 17.13 -4.15 -30.30
CA LEU A 397 18.39 -3.50 -30.67
C LEU A 397 18.32 -1.99 -30.40
N LYS A 398 19.42 -1.41 -29.91
CA LYS A 398 19.55 0.02 -29.70
C LYS A 398 20.19 0.65 -30.95
N ASP A 399 19.62 1.77 -31.42
CA ASP A 399 20.01 2.43 -32.67
C ASP A 399 21.47 2.89 -32.74
N ASN A 400 22.15 3.02 -31.60
CA ASN A 400 23.55 3.46 -31.51
C ASN A 400 24.57 2.30 -31.50
N ILE A 401 24.13 1.07 -31.74
CA ILE A 401 25.02 -0.09 -31.82
C ILE A 401 25.43 -0.28 -33.26
N GLU A 402 26.73 -0.16 -33.52
CA GLU A 402 27.33 -0.40 -34.82
C GLU A 402 27.53 -1.91 -35.07
N TYR A 403 27.18 -2.35 -36.27
CA TYR A 403 27.28 -3.74 -36.69
C TYR A 403 27.57 -3.85 -38.19
N GLY A 404 28.26 -4.92 -38.58
CA GLY A 404 28.43 -5.34 -39.96
C GLY A 404 27.49 -6.51 -40.28
N VAL A 405 26.91 -6.54 -41.48
CA VAL A 405 26.09 -7.67 -41.94
C VAL A 405 27.00 -8.75 -42.53
N VAL A 406 26.91 -9.96 -42.00
CA VAL A 406 27.70 -11.11 -42.43
C VAL A 406 26.92 -11.97 -43.43
N GLN A 407 25.62 -12.15 -43.19
CA GLN A 407 24.77 -12.98 -44.04
C GLN A 407 23.32 -12.47 -44.02
N GLN A 408 22.69 -12.34 -45.19
CA GLN A 408 21.25 -12.15 -45.30
C GLN A 408 20.56 -13.51 -45.45
N ARG A 409 19.46 -13.72 -44.72
CA ARG A 409 18.69 -14.96 -44.74
C ARG A 409 17.38 -14.76 -45.47
N ALA A 410 16.91 -15.81 -46.14
CA ALA A 410 15.63 -15.78 -46.82
C ALA A 410 14.49 -15.55 -45.81
N VAL A 411 13.66 -14.55 -46.09
CA VAL A 411 12.52 -14.17 -45.25
C VAL A 411 11.23 -14.72 -45.86
N ARG A 412 10.36 -15.30 -45.02
CA ARG A 412 8.98 -15.63 -45.39
C ARG A 412 8.07 -14.48 -44.94
N PRO A 413 7.35 -13.80 -45.85
CA PRO A 413 6.54 -12.62 -45.52
C PRO A 413 5.37 -12.90 -44.54
N GLU A 414 4.93 -14.15 -44.43
CA GLU A 414 3.70 -14.58 -43.72
C GLU A 414 3.64 -14.23 -42.22
N ALA A 415 4.75 -13.80 -41.61
CA ALA A 415 4.84 -13.51 -40.18
C ALA A 415 5.19 -12.03 -39.85
N GLY A 416 5.07 -11.11 -40.81
CA GLY A 416 5.44 -9.71 -40.61
C GLY A 416 6.95 -9.49 -40.44
N ILE A 417 7.76 -10.46 -40.85
CA ILE A 417 9.22 -10.35 -40.86
C ILE A 417 9.62 -9.61 -42.13
N VAL A 418 10.37 -8.52 -41.97
CA VAL A 418 10.84 -7.69 -43.08
C VAL A 418 12.28 -8.03 -43.44
N ARG A 419 13.13 -8.27 -42.43
CA ARG A 419 14.54 -8.68 -42.62
C ARG A 419 15.00 -9.70 -41.59
N ASP A 420 15.90 -10.56 -42.01
CA ASP A 420 16.55 -11.56 -41.18
C ASP A 420 18.04 -11.65 -41.57
N GLU A 421 18.92 -11.22 -40.68
CA GLU A 421 20.33 -11.01 -40.98
C GLU A 421 21.20 -11.57 -39.85
N VAL A 422 22.31 -12.20 -40.20
CA VAL A 422 23.40 -12.50 -39.27
C VAL A 422 24.36 -11.31 -39.30
N VAL A 423 24.63 -10.76 -38.12
CA VAL A 423 25.42 -9.54 -37.93
C VAL A 423 26.56 -9.78 -36.95
N LEU A 424 27.66 -9.06 -37.13
CA LEU A 424 28.77 -8.99 -36.19
C LEU A 424 28.81 -7.59 -35.59
N LEU A 425 28.77 -7.50 -34.26
CA LEU A 425 28.85 -6.21 -33.57
C LEU A 425 30.30 -5.73 -33.57
N VAL A 426 30.55 -4.48 -34.02
CA VAL A 426 31.91 -3.93 -34.19
C VAL A 426 32.74 -4.04 -32.89
N ARG A 427 32.10 -3.80 -31.74
CA ARG A 427 32.76 -3.83 -30.41
C ARG A 427 33.29 -5.20 -29.98
N ILE A 428 32.82 -6.29 -30.58
CA ILE A 428 33.22 -7.67 -30.23
C ILE A 428 33.67 -8.43 -31.48
N GLN A 429 34.05 -7.71 -32.55
CA GLN A 429 34.45 -8.33 -33.81
C GLN A 429 35.66 -9.26 -33.66
N GLU A 430 36.57 -8.97 -32.72
CA GLU A 430 37.80 -9.72 -32.46
C GLU A 430 37.53 -11.12 -31.85
N GLU A 431 36.34 -11.35 -31.31
CA GLU A 431 35.94 -12.60 -30.66
C GLU A 431 35.49 -13.68 -31.66
N GLY A 432 35.49 -13.34 -32.96
CA GLY A 432 35.24 -14.28 -34.04
C GLY A 432 33.81 -14.87 -34.02
N PRO A 433 33.64 -16.18 -34.30
CA PRO A 433 32.32 -16.79 -34.47
C PRO A 433 31.38 -16.70 -33.26
N VAL A 434 31.92 -16.54 -32.05
CA VAL A 434 31.12 -16.45 -30.81
C VAL A 434 30.37 -15.11 -30.72
N ALA A 435 30.86 -14.09 -31.41
CA ALA A 435 30.25 -12.76 -31.49
C ALA A 435 29.18 -12.64 -32.58
N LEU A 436 28.92 -13.70 -33.36
CA LEU A 436 27.85 -13.69 -34.35
C LEU A 436 26.49 -13.57 -33.65
N MET A 437 25.77 -12.52 -34.01
CA MET A 437 24.40 -12.26 -33.56
C MET A 437 23.48 -12.31 -34.77
N ARG A 438 22.18 -12.36 -34.51
CA ARG A 438 21.14 -12.31 -35.53
C ARG A 438 20.21 -11.14 -35.25
N ARG A 439 20.02 -10.33 -36.28
CA ARG A 439 19.17 -9.16 -36.32
C ARG A 439 17.91 -9.50 -37.12
N ILE A 440 16.75 -9.23 -36.55
CA ILE A 440 15.45 -9.49 -37.18
C ILE A 440 14.63 -8.22 -37.13
N GLU A 441 14.20 -7.74 -38.29
CA GLU A 441 13.27 -6.63 -38.39
C GLU A 441 11.84 -7.16 -38.51
N VAL A 442 10.96 -6.74 -37.60
CA VAL A 442 9.57 -7.18 -37.52
C VAL A 442 8.66 -5.96 -37.62
N TRP A 443 7.74 -5.98 -38.58
CA TRP A 443 6.64 -5.03 -38.67
C TRP A 443 5.52 -5.45 -37.72
N VAL A 444 5.13 -4.56 -36.79
CA VAL A 444 4.05 -4.82 -35.85
C VAL A 444 2.83 -4.00 -36.24
N GLU A 445 1.86 -4.68 -36.87
CA GLU A 445 0.63 -4.05 -37.39
C GLU A 445 -0.16 -3.29 -36.32
N ASP A 446 -0.31 -3.87 -35.12
CA ASP A 446 -1.06 -3.27 -33.99
C ASP A 446 -0.55 -1.89 -33.57
N LYS A 447 0.73 -1.61 -33.82
CA LYS A 447 1.40 -0.38 -33.41
C LYS A 447 1.86 0.47 -34.59
N GLN A 448 1.75 -0.05 -35.81
CA GLN A 448 2.31 0.57 -37.02
C GLN A 448 3.78 0.96 -36.83
N GLU A 449 4.57 0.10 -36.15
CA GLU A 449 5.98 0.36 -35.85
C GLU A 449 6.89 -0.81 -36.25
N MET A 450 8.10 -0.47 -36.69
CA MET A 450 9.18 -1.44 -36.90
C MET A 450 9.91 -1.72 -35.58
N ILE A 451 10.01 -2.99 -35.23
CA ILE A 451 10.81 -3.45 -34.08
C ILE A 451 12.00 -4.23 -34.61
N VAL A 452 13.20 -3.76 -34.26
CA VAL A 452 14.46 -4.46 -34.55
C VAL A 452 14.86 -5.29 -33.35
N LEU A 453 14.88 -6.60 -33.52
CA LEU A 453 15.26 -7.59 -32.50
C LEU A 453 16.69 -8.07 -32.74
N LEU A 454 17.40 -8.35 -31.65
CA LEU A 454 18.73 -8.95 -31.63
C LEU A 454 18.69 -10.24 -30.80
N THR A 455 19.29 -11.30 -31.32
CA THR A 455 19.43 -12.60 -30.63
C THR A 455 20.75 -13.27 -30.98
N ASN A 456 21.35 -14.00 -30.04
CA ASN A 456 22.46 -14.91 -30.34
C ASN A 456 22.00 -16.29 -30.85
N HIS A 457 20.68 -16.53 -30.96
CA HIS A 457 20.14 -17.80 -31.41
C HIS A 457 19.98 -17.85 -32.94
N LEU A 458 20.99 -18.40 -33.62
CA LEU A 458 21.02 -18.47 -35.09
C LEU A 458 20.04 -19.47 -35.71
N LYS A 459 19.60 -20.51 -35.00
CA LYS A 459 18.83 -21.62 -35.63
C LYS A 459 17.29 -21.49 -35.61
N LEU A 460 16.69 -20.71 -34.71
CA LEU A 460 15.22 -20.61 -34.57
C LEU A 460 14.58 -19.94 -35.81
N ALA A 461 13.29 -20.16 -36.04
CA ALA A 461 12.58 -19.39 -37.06
C ALA A 461 12.43 -17.91 -36.61
N ALA A 462 12.54 -16.96 -37.53
CA ALA A 462 12.41 -15.52 -37.20
C ALA A 462 11.06 -15.20 -36.54
N ALA A 463 9.98 -15.81 -37.03
CA ALA A 463 8.65 -15.73 -36.43
C ALA A 463 8.61 -16.21 -34.97
N THR A 464 9.39 -17.26 -34.63
CA THR A 464 9.49 -17.75 -33.25
C THR A 464 10.24 -16.76 -32.35
N VAL A 465 11.31 -16.14 -32.84
CA VAL A 465 12.04 -15.10 -32.08
C VAL A 465 11.13 -13.89 -31.82
N ALA A 466 10.34 -13.47 -32.81
CA ALA A 466 9.35 -12.41 -32.65
C ALA A 466 8.27 -12.77 -31.60
N ALA A 467 7.76 -14.00 -31.65
CA ALA A 467 6.79 -14.49 -30.67
C ALA A 467 7.38 -14.59 -29.25
N VAL A 468 8.63 -15.02 -29.12
CA VAL A 468 9.36 -15.06 -27.84
C VAL A 468 9.49 -13.65 -27.26
N TYR A 469 9.84 -12.65 -28.07
CA TYR A 469 9.91 -11.26 -27.60
C TYR A 469 8.54 -10.71 -27.19
N ARG A 470 7.45 -11.10 -27.85
CA ARG A 470 6.09 -10.71 -27.49
C ARG A 470 5.71 -11.17 -26.09
N GLU A 471 6.17 -12.34 -25.65
CA GLU A 471 5.90 -12.83 -24.29
C GLU A 471 6.55 -11.97 -23.20
N ARG A 472 7.52 -11.09 -23.52
CA ARG A 472 8.03 -10.10 -22.57
C ARG A 472 6.90 -9.30 -21.93
N TRP A 473 5.83 -9.00 -22.67
CA TRP A 473 4.69 -8.24 -22.14
C TRP A 473 4.03 -8.89 -20.90
N GLN A 474 4.24 -10.18 -20.68
CA GLN A 474 3.70 -10.91 -19.53
C GLN A 474 4.33 -10.46 -18.21
N ILE A 475 5.62 -10.07 -18.20
CA ILE A 475 6.25 -9.50 -17.01
C ILE A 475 5.70 -8.10 -16.69
N GLU A 476 5.36 -7.32 -17.73
CA GLU A 476 4.70 -6.02 -17.54
C GLU A 476 3.29 -6.18 -16.97
N GLN A 477 2.52 -7.15 -17.48
CA GLN A 477 1.22 -7.52 -16.93
C GLN A 477 1.35 -8.01 -15.48
N PHE A 478 2.38 -8.80 -15.17
CA PHE A 478 2.69 -9.22 -13.81
C PHE A 478 2.96 -8.03 -12.89
N PHE A 479 3.80 -7.07 -13.30
CA PHE A 479 4.04 -5.85 -12.52
C PHE A 479 2.79 -5.01 -12.32
N ARG A 480 1.95 -4.91 -13.35
CA ARG A 480 0.66 -4.23 -13.24
C ARG A 480 -0.21 -4.90 -12.19
N ALA A 481 -0.33 -6.22 -12.23
CA ALA A 481 -1.08 -6.99 -11.25
C ALA A 481 -0.49 -6.83 -9.84
N LEU A 482 0.83 -6.95 -9.69
CA LEU A 482 1.54 -6.78 -8.41
C LEU A 482 1.24 -5.42 -7.77
N LYS A 483 1.36 -4.34 -8.54
CA LYS A 483 1.12 -2.96 -8.07
C LYS A 483 -0.35 -2.66 -7.77
N GLN A 484 -1.28 -3.26 -8.50
CA GLN A 484 -2.72 -3.03 -8.34
C GLN A 484 -3.31 -3.85 -7.19
N SER A 485 -2.97 -5.14 -7.12
CA SER A 485 -3.64 -6.10 -6.23
C SER A 485 -3.14 -6.08 -4.79
N LEU A 486 -1.84 -5.79 -4.57
CA LEU A 486 -1.18 -5.99 -3.28
C LEU A 486 -0.95 -4.70 -2.47
N ARG A 487 -1.60 -3.59 -2.84
CA ARG A 487 -1.52 -2.28 -2.14
C ARG A 487 -0.08 -1.86 -1.78
N ILE A 488 0.92 -2.17 -2.62
CA ILE A 488 2.33 -1.76 -2.44
C ILE A 488 2.52 -0.22 -2.57
N LYS A 489 1.42 0.55 -2.58
CA LYS A 489 1.41 2.02 -2.51
C LYS A 489 1.28 2.54 -1.08
N THR A 490 0.81 1.72 -0.15
CA THR A 490 0.61 2.10 1.26
C THR A 490 1.46 1.18 2.13
N PHE A 491 2.52 1.71 2.71
CA PHE A 491 3.44 0.92 3.52
C PHE A 491 2.99 0.88 4.97
N VAL A 492 3.11 -0.31 5.59
CA VAL A 492 2.75 -0.54 6.99
C VAL A 492 3.85 -0.04 7.94
N GLY A 493 5.03 0.35 7.44
CA GLY A 493 6.09 0.95 8.24
C GLY A 493 7.01 1.83 7.38
N THR A 494 7.82 2.66 8.05
CA THR A 494 8.72 3.64 7.41
C THR A 494 10.16 3.13 7.27
N SER A 495 10.54 2.09 8.02
CA SER A 495 11.87 1.49 7.98
C SER A 495 12.10 0.67 6.69
N ALA A 496 13.35 0.58 6.25
CA ALA A 496 13.74 -0.26 5.11
C ALA A 496 13.32 -1.72 5.30
N ASN A 497 13.48 -2.24 6.51
CA ASN A 497 13.08 -3.58 6.87
C ASN A 497 11.55 -3.78 6.70
N ALA A 498 10.72 -2.86 7.20
CA ALA A 498 9.27 -2.96 7.07
C ALA A 498 8.81 -2.93 5.61
N VAL A 499 9.46 -2.13 4.77
CA VAL A 499 9.21 -2.09 3.32
C VAL A 499 9.59 -3.42 2.66
N LEU A 500 10.76 -3.97 2.99
CA LEU A 500 11.22 -5.26 2.47
C LEU A 500 10.30 -6.41 2.89
N VAL A 501 9.93 -6.49 4.18
CA VAL A 501 8.94 -7.47 4.68
C VAL A 501 7.64 -7.39 3.89
N GLN A 502 7.13 -6.18 3.64
CA GLN A 502 5.90 -6.00 2.89
C GLN A 502 6.03 -6.40 1.42
N ILE A 503 7.15 -6.06 0.76
CA ILE A 503 7.43 -6.47 -0.62
C ILE A 503 7.49 -8.00 -0.70
N TRP A 504 8.28 -8.65 0.16
CA TRP A 504 8.40 -10.11 0.16
C TRP A 504 7.07 -10.81 0.47
N THR A 505 6.30 -10.30 1.43
CA THR A 505 4.95 -10.83 1.73
C THR A 505 4.03 -10.72 0.51
N ALA A 506 4.11 -9.61 -0.22
CA ALA A 506 3.35 -9.40 -1.44
C ALA A 506 3.77 -10.39 -2.55
N LEU A 507 5.07 -10.64 -2.72
CA LEU A 507 5.59 -11.62 -3.68
C LEU A 507 5.17 -13.05 -3.33
N ILE A 508 5.22 -13.43 -2.05
CA ILE A 508 4.72 -14.74 -1.57
C ILE A 508 3.24 -14.88 -1.88
N ALA A 509 2.43 -13.87 -1.57
CA ALA A 509 0.99 -13.90 -1.85
C ALA A 509 0.70 -14.03 -3.36
N MET A 510 1.44 -13.32 -4.20
CA MET A 510 1.30 -13.43 -5.66
C MET A 510 1.69 -14.83 -6.17
N LEU A 511 2.79 -15.38 -5.66
CA LEU A 511 3.24 -16.73 -5.99
C LEU A 511 2.18 -17.77 -5.57
N LEU A 512 1.56 -17.58 -4.41
CA LEU A 512 0.51 -18.48 -3.90
C LEU A 512 -0.75 -18.41 -4.76
N VAL A 513 -1.17 -17.21 -5.16
CA VAL A 513 -2.31 -17.03 -6.07
C VAL A 513 -2.02 -17.67 -7.44
N ARG A 514 -0.79 -17.52 -7.96
CA ARG A 514 -0.40 -18.17 -9.23
C ARG A 514 -0.40 -19.69 -9.11
N TRP A 515 0.12 -20.22 -8.01
CA TRP A 515 0.07 -21.64 -7.72
C TRP A 515 -1.38 -22.17 -7.64
N LEU A 516 -2.28 -21.45 -6.97
CA LEU A 516 -3.71 -21.79 -6.97
C LEU A 516 -4.28 -21.76 -8.40
N GLN A 517 -4.03 -20.68 -9.15
CA GLN A 517 -4.48 -20.56 -10.53
C GLN A 517 -4.03 -21.73 -11.40
N MET A 518 -2.81 -22.23 -11.19
CA MET A 518 -2.28 -23.40 -11.91
C MET A 518 -2.97 -24.71 -11.53
N ARG A 519 -3.38 -24.87 -10.27
CA ARG A 519 -4.11 -26.08 -9.81
C ARG A 519 -5.60 -26.05 -10.14
N SER A 520 -6.12 -24.89 -10.49
CA SER A 520 -7.52 -24.70 -10.89
C SER A 520 -7.79 -25.35 -12.24
N THR A 521 -8.92 -26.05 -12.36
CA THR A 521 -9.46 -26.43 -13.66
C THR A 521 -10.23 -25.29 -14.32
N TYR A 522 -10.75 -24.35 -13.53
CA TYR A 522 -11.43 -23.16 -14.02
C TYR A 522 -10.44 -22.12 -14.56
N GLY A 523 -10.75 -21.53 -15.72
CA GLY A 523 -9.92 -20.56 -16.45
C GLY A 523 -9.88 -19.16 -15.83
N TRP A 524 -9.39 -19.05 -14.59
CA TRP A 524 -9.35 -17.78 -13.86
C TRP A 524 -8.54 -16.70 -14.57
N SER A 525 -9.07 -15.47 -14.55
CA SER A 525 -8.23 -14.28 -14.67
C SER A 525 -7.59 -13.98 -13.31
N LEU A 526 -6.32 -13.54 -13.31
CA LEU A 526 -5.57 -13.28 -12.07
C LEU A 526 -6.29 -12.26 -11.17
N SER A 527 -6.82 -11.18 -11.76
CA SER A 527 -7.52 -10.13 -11.03
C SER A 527 -8.81 -10.61 -10.36
N ASN A 528 -9.59 -11.45 -11.04
CA ASN A 528 -10.83 -12.01 -10.49
C ASN A 528 -10.52 -12.98 -9.36
N LEU A 529 -9.53 -13.85 -9.56
CA LEU A 529 -9.10 -14.81 -8.53
C LEU A 529 -8.68 -14.09 -7.25
N VAL A 530 -7.83 -13.05 -7.33
CA VAL A 530 -7.42 -12.28 -6.15
C VAL A 530 -8.63 -11.62 -5.46
N THR A 531 -9.57 -11.09 -6.25
CA THR A 531 -10.72 -10.35 -5.72
C THR A 531 -11.69 -11.28 -4.99
N LEU A 532 -12.06 -12.41 -5.61
CA LEU A 532 -12.98 -13.36 -4.99
C LEU A 532 -12.32 -14.16 -3.87
N LEU A 533 -11.04 -14.52 -4.00
CA LEU A 533 -10.29 -15.17 -2.91
C LEU A 533 -10.35 -14.32 -1.65
N ARG A 534 -10.18 -12.99 -1.76
CA ARG A 534 -10.30 -12.06 -0.63
C ARG A 534 -11.69 -12.10 0.04
N GLN A 535 -12.75 -12.33 -0.72
CA GLN A 535 -14.11 -12.44 -0.18
C GLN A 535 -14.33 -13.80 0.51
N GLN A 536 -13.65 -14.85 0.05
CA GLN A 536 -13.78 -16.21 0.57
C GLN A 536 -12.85 -16.53 1.75
N LEU A 537 -11.88 -15.67 2.10
CA LEU A 537 -10.93 -15.91 3.20
C LEU A 537 -11.59 -16.19 4.57
N PHE A 538 -12.84 -15.75 4.76
CA PHE A 538 -13.59 -15.91 6.01
C PHE A 538 -14.82 -16.81 5.87
N VAL A 539 -15.00 -17.45 4.70
CA VAL A 539 -16.11 -18.37 4.45
C VAL A 539 -15.60 -19.79 4.67
N TYR A 540 -16.34 -20.58 5.45
CA TYR A 540 -15.99 -21.98 5.67
C TYR A 540 -16.38 -22.80 4.45
N ARG A 541 -15.42 -23.04 3.56
CA ARG A 541 -15.60 -23.81 2.33
C ARG A 541 -14.31 -24.49 1.93
N ASP A 542 -14.41 -25.65 1.28
CA ASP A 542 -13.27 -26.29 0.65
C ASP A 542 -12.69 -25.40 -0.47
N LEU A 543 -11.41 -25.02 -0.31
CA LEU A 543 -10.73 -24.08 -1.21
C LEU A 543 -10.60 -24.64 -2.62
N MET A 544 -10.27 -25.93 -2.78
CA MET A 544 -10.03 -26.53 -4.09
C MET A 544 -11.34 -26.71 -4.87
N ARG A 545 -12.42 -27.08 -4.18
CA ARG A 545 -13.77 -27.16 -4.76
C ARG A 545 -14.24 -25.79 -5.21
N TRP A 546 -14.11 -24.76 -4.37
CA TRP A 546 -14.45 -23.39 -4.76
C TRP A 546 -13.63 -22.90 -5.95
N LEU A 547 -12.34 -23.20 -5.97
CA LEU A 547 -11.45 -22.78 -7.03
C LEU A 547 -11.87 -23.35 -8.40
N ASN A 548 -12.37 -24.58 -8.43
CA ASN A 548 -12.87 -25.23 -9.65
C ASN A 548 -14.32 -24.84 -9.99
N HIS A 549 -15.14 -24.54 -8.98
CA HIS A 549 -16.56 -24.20 -9.13
C HIS A 549 -16.95 -22.95 -8.31
N PRO A 550 -16.55 -21.75 -8.77
CA PRO A 550 -16.64 -20.53 -7.94
C PRO A 550 -18.04 -19.99 -7.67
N PHE A 551 -19.00 -20.34 -8.52
CA PHE A 551 -20.37 -19.82 -8.45
C PHE A 551 -21.34 -20.76 -7.72
N GLU A 552 -20.87 -21.92 -7.28
CA GLU A 552 -21.67 -22.75 -6.37
C GLU A 552 -21.83 -22.02 -5.03
N SER A 553 -23.02 -22.10 -4.44
CA SER A 553 -23.27 -21.63 -3.09
C SER A 553 -22.35 -22.35 -2.09
N PRO A 554 -21.94 -21.70 -0.98
CA PRO A 554 -21.31 -22.41 0.12
C PRO A 554 -22.21 -23.58 0.55
N PRO A 555 -21.64 -24.73 0.95
CA PRO A 555 -22.44 -25.80 1.51
C PRO A 555 -23.25 -25.25 2.69
N GLU A 556 -24.52 -25.66 2.79
CA GLU A 556 -25.31 -25.37 3.98
C GLU A 556 -24.52 -25.89 5.18
N LEU A 557 -24.17 -24.99 6.08
CA LEU A 557 -23.63 -25.39 7.37
C LEU A 557 -24.73 -26.26 7.99
N TYR A 558 -24.47 -27.56 8.18
CA TYR A 558 -25.36 -28.42 8.96
C TYR A 558 -25.77 -27.60 10.18
N ALA A 559 -27.09 -27.47 10.38
CA ALA A 559 -27.63 -26.79 11.54
C ALA A 559 -26.80 -27.26 12.72
N ALA A 560 -26.05 -26.34 13.34
CA ALA A 560 -25.31 -26.67 14.54
C ALA A 560 -26.38 -27.27 15.45
N GLU A 561 -26.28 -28.57 15.77
CA GLU A 561 -27.13 -29.20 16.76
C GLU A 561 -26.91 -28.37 18.03
N GLN A 562 -27.80 -27.40 18.22
CA GLN A 562 -27.83 -26.58 19.40
C GLN A 562 -28.23 -27.56 20.48
N LEU A 563 -27.23 -28.05 21.22
CA LEU A 563 -27.43 -28.90 22.38
C LEU A 563 -28.59 -28.32 23.18
N ALA A 564 -29.71 -29.05 23.19
CA ALA A 564 -30.86 -28.69 23.99
C ALA A 564 -30.38 -28.71 25.44
N LEU A 565 -30.16 -27.52 26.00
CA LEU A 565 -29.93 -27.37 27.43
C LEU A 565 -31.30 -27.55 28.09
N GLU A 566 -31.64 -28.80 28.40
CA GLU A 566 -32.68 -29.12 29.34
C GLU A 566 -32.21 -28.63 30.72
N TRP A 567 -32.79 -27.53 31.17
CA TRP A 567 -32.63 -27.06 32.55
C TRP A 567 -33.63 -27.84 33.40
N ALA A 568 -33.14 -28.87 34.11
CA ALA A 568 -33.88 -29.55 35.18
C ALA A 568 -33.58 -28.90 36.53
#